data_AF-A0A843L8Z9-F1
#
_entry.id   AF-A0A843L8Z9-F1
#
_cell.length_a   1.000
_cell.length_b   1.000
_cell.length_c   1.000
_cell.angle_alpha   90.00
_cell.angle_beta   90.00
_cell.angle_gamma   90.00
#
_symmetry.space_group_name_H-M   'P 1'
#
loop_
_entity.id
_entity.type
_entity.pdbx_description
1 polymer ?
#
loop_
_entity_poly.entity_id
_entity_poly.type
_entity_poly.pdbx_seq_one_letter_code
_entity_poly.pdbx_strand_id
1 'polypeptide(L)'
;MNQANAFEHIGAARQYEGTLRIDIKTMQAVVARSDVTRLLDHWPVDIFDISDVMKTAGNPSPVGKAWITRSGKAVMYVINGIKYVSPLAQVKGALTGERKYANVSIMREIAGAVPVLSASPVAEVAA
;
A
#
# COMPACT_ATOMS: atom_id res chain seq x y z
N MET A 1 20.30 -2.54 13.35
CA MET A 1 19.17 -3.47 13.22
C MET A 1 18.52 -3.25 11.86
N ASN A 2 18.73 -4.15 10.90
CA ASN A 2 18.01 -4.10 9.62
C ASN A 2 16.68 -4.83 9.77
N GLN A 3 15.58 -4.09 9.89
CA GLN A 3 14.25 -4.67 9.76
C GLN A 3 14.01 -4.99 8.29
N ALA A 4 13.97 -6.27 7.94
CA ALA A 4 13.51 -6.71 6.64
C ALA A 4 11.98 -6.66 6.63
N ASN A 5 11.39 -5.82 5.78
CA ASN A 5 9.94 -5.81 5.58
C ASN A 5 9.60 -6.72 4.40
N ALA A 6 8.75 -7.71 4.64
CA ALA A 6 8.16 -8.49 3.55
C ALA A 6 6.97 -7.74 2.97
N PHE A 7 6.90 -7.71 1.64
CA PHE A 7 5.75 -7.18 0.91
C PHE A 7 4.99 -8.35 0.28
N GLU A 8 3.75 -8.56 0.72
CA GLU A 8 2.87 -9.59 0.18
C GLU A 8 1.74 -8.91 -0.58
N HIS A 9 1.54 -9.26 -1.85
CA HIS A 9 0.43 -8.72 -2.65
C HIS A 9 -0.90 -9.32 -2.19
N ILE A 10 -1.87 -8.45 -1.88
CA ILE A 10 -3.16 -8.88 -1.30
C ILE A 10 -4.38 -8.13 -1.86
N GLY A 11 -4.17 -7.20 -2.79
CA GLY A 11 -5.24 -6.33 -3.25
C GLY A 11 -4.84 -5.38 -4.37
N ALA A 12 -5.76 -4.48 -4.70
CA ALA A 12 -5.62 -3.56 -5.81
C ALA A 12 -6.15 -2.16 -5.44
N ALA A 13 -5.48 -1.12 -5.93
CA ALA A 13 -5.97 0.25 -5.91
C ALA A 13 -6.36 0.67 -7.32
N ARG A 14 -7.58 1.15 -7.52
CA ARG A 14 -8.15 1.47 -8.84
C ARG A 14 -8.92 2.78 -8.79
N GLN A 15 -8.94 3.45 -9.93
CA GLN A 15 -9.82 4.59 -10.12
C GLN A 15 -11.26 4.11 -10.18
N TYR A 16 -12.16 4.83 -9.51
CA TYR A 16 -13.60 4.65 -9.64
C TYR A 16 -14.31 5.98 -9.41
N GLU A 17 -14.97 6.51 -10.43
CA GLU A 17 -15.72 7.80 -10.36
C GLU A 17 -14.89 8.98 -9.84
N GLY A 18 -13.59 8.99 -10.14
CA GLY A 18 -12.64 10.01 -9.66
C GLY A 18 -12.13 9.79 -8.24
N THR A 19 -12.53 8.72 -7.56
CA THR A 19 -11.93 8.28 -6.29
C THR A 19 -10.79 7.29 -6.53
N LEU A 20 -9.94 7.11 -5.53
CA LEU A 20 -9.00 5.99 -5.49
C LEU A 20 -9.56 4.93 -4.54
N ARG A 21 -10.11 3.87 -5.12
CA ARG A 21 -10.67 2.74 -4.38
C ARG A 21 -9.59 1.72 -4.11
N ILE A 22 -9.46 1.29 -2.86
CA ILE A 22 -8.47 0.34 -2.36
C ILE A 22 -9.24 -0.92 -1.96
N ASP A 23 -9.19 -1.95 -2.80
CA ASP A 23 -9.81 -3.24 -2.53
C ASP A 23 -8.76 -4.21 -2.02
N ILE A 24 -8.89 -4.56 -0.74
CA ILE A 24 -8.10 -5.58 -0.08
C ILE A 24 -9.07 -6.74 0.23
N LYS A 25 -8.58 -7.98 0.22
CA LYS A 25 -9.42 -9.19 0.35
C LYS A 25 -10.50 -9.11 1.45
N THR A 26 -10.20 -8.44 2.56
CA THR A 26 -11.08 -8.32 3.74
C THR A 26 -11.77 -6.96 3.88
N MET A 27 -11.48 -5.98 3.03
CA MET A 27 -11.89 -4.58 3.24
C MET A 27 -11.88 -3.77 1.94
N GLN A 28 -12.86 -2.90 1.78
CA GLN A 28 -12.91 -1.94 0.67
C GLN A 28 -12.87 -0.53 1.23
N ALA A 29 -11.81 0.19 0.90
CA ALA A 29 -11.58 1.53 1.37
C ALA A 29 -11.46 2.51 0.19
N VAL A 30 -11.56 3.80 0.47
CA VAL A 30 -11.54 4.83 -0.57
C VAL A 30 -10.84 6.11 -0.11
N VAL A 31 -10.06 6.71 -1.00
CA VAL A 31 -9.65 8.11 -0.91
C VAL A 31 -10.65 8.94 -1.70
N ALA A 32 -11.24 9.94 -1.05
CA ALA A 32 -12.27 10.78 -1.63
C ALA A 32 -11.78 11.54 -2.87
N ARG A 33 -12.69 11.83 -3.80
CA ARG A 33 -12.40 12.53 -5.06
C ARG A 33 -11.65 13.85 -4.84
N SER A 34 -12.06 14.63 -3.85
CA SER A 34 -11.44 15.91 -3.47
C SER A 34 -10.00 15.76 -2.99
N ASP A 35 -9.64 14.58 -2.46
CA ASP A 35 -8.35 14.33 -1.83
C ASP A 35 -7.37 13.59 -2.76
N VAL A 36 -7.82 13.02 -3.88
CA VAL A 36 -6.90 12.38 -4.84
C VAL A 36 -5.85 13.37 -5.35
N THR A 37 -6.24 14.59 -5.73
CA THR A 37 -5.30 15.62 -6.17
C THR A 37 -4.33 16.00 -5.06
N ARG A 38 -4.82 16.18 -3.83
CA ARG A 38 -3.99 16.50 -2.66
C ARG A 38 -2.96 15.40 -2.38
N LEU A 39 -3.36 14.14 -2.48
CA LEU A 39 -2.46 12.99 -2.37
C LEU A 39 -1.34 13.05 -3.41
N LEU A 40 -1.68 13.37 -4.67
CA LEU A 40 -0.69 13.52 -5.75
C LEU A 40 0.24 14.73 -5.55
N ASP A 41 -0.24 15.76 -4.88
CA ASP A 41 0.52 16.93 -4.43
C ASP A 41 1.28 16.68 -3.12
N HIS A 42 1.46 15.41 -2.73
CA HIS A 42 2.22 14.96 -1.56
C HIS A 42 1.62 15.36 -0.20
N TRP A 43 0.34 15.69 -0.16
CA TRP A 43 -0.37 15.88 1.11
C TRP A 43 -0.89 14.55 1.65
N PRO A 44 -0.77 14.28 2.97
CA PRO A 44 -1.48 13.20 3.60
C PRO A 44 -2.99 13.42 3.51
N VAL A 45 -3.74 12.36 3.24
CA VAL A 45 -5.21 12.40 3.10
C VAL A 45 -5.86 11.28 3.87
N ASP A 46 -7.15 11.45 4.18
CA ASP A 46 -7.93 10.45 4.90
C ASP A 46 -8.40 9.32 3.98
N ILE A 47 -8.59 8.15 4.59
CA ILE A 47 -9.15 6.96 3.97
C ILE A 47 -10.44 6.59 4.70
N PHE A 48 -11.47 6.23 3.94
CA PHE A 48 -12.79 5.87 4.45
C PHE A 48 -13.15 4.43 4.06
N ASP A 49 -13.93 3.73 4.88
CA ASP A 49 -14.53 2.45 4.50
C ASP A 49 -15.73 2.72 3.57
N ILE A 50 -15.78 2.05 2.43
CA ILE A 50 -16.88 2.22 1.46
C ILE A 50 -18.22 1.86 2.08
N SER A 51 -18.25 0.83 2.93
CA SER A 51 -19.47 0.42 3.62
C SER A 51 -20.00 1.52 4.53
N ASP A 52 -19.11 2.28 5.16
CA ASP A 52 -19.48 3.40 6.03
C ASP A 52 -19.94 4.61 5.22
N VAL A 53 -19.26 4.92 4.11
CA VAL A 53 -19.68 5.99 3.16
C VAL A 53 -21.14 5.79 2.73
N MET A 54 -21.52 4.55 2.42
CA MET A 54 -22.88 4.22 2.00
C MET A 54 -23.90 4.33 3.14
N LYS A 55 -23.53 3.94 4.37
CA LYS A 55 -24.42 3.97 5.53
C LYS A 55 -24.65 5.38 6.10
N THR A 56 -23.63 6.24 6.00
CA THR A 56 -23.63 7.59 6.60
C THR A 56 -24.05 8.68 5.62
N ALA A 57 -24.57 8.31 4.45
CA ALA A 57 -24.96 9.24 3.38
C ALA A 57 -23.85 10.25 3.02
N GLY A 58 -22.60 9.77 2.99
CA GLY A 58 -21.44 10.60 2.64
C GLY A 58 -20.77 11.35 3.79
N ASN A 59 -21.13 11.08 5.05
CA ASN A 59 -20.41 11.59 6.22
C ASN A 59 -19.71 10.47 7.06
N PRO A 60 -18.82 9.67 6.44
CA PRO A 60 -18.13 8.57 7.12
C PRO A 60 -17.03 9.09 8.05
N SER A 61 -16.66 8.26 9.02
CA SER A 61 -15.47 8.52 9.83
C SER A 61 -14.20 7.99 9.13
N PRO A 62 -13.07 8.71 9.19
CA PRO A 62 -11.80 8.19 8.68
C PRO A 62 -11.39 6.89 9.38
N VAL A 63 -11.03 5.87 8.60
CA VAL A 63 -10.47 4.60 9.07
C VAL A 63 -8.96 4.52 8.89
N GLY A 64 -8.37 5.53 8.26
CA GLY A 64 -6.96 5.51 7.90
C GLY A 64 -6.44 6.77 7.22
N LYS A 65 -5.17 6.71 6.79
CA LYS A 65 -4.51 7.78 6.03
C LYS A 65 -3.69 7.21 4.88
N ALA A 66 -3.62 7.97 3.79
CA ALA A 66 -2.73 7.73 2.65
C ALA A 66 -1.73 8.88 2.49
N TRP A 67 -0.51 8.59 2.06
CA TRP A 67 0.47 9.60 1.68
C TRP A 67 1.54 9.04 0.74
N ILE A 68 2.16 9.89 -0.06
CA ILE A 68 3.33 9.50 -0.86
C ILE A 68 4.54 9.41 0.07
N THR A 69 5.30 8.31 -0.02
CA THR A 69 6.51 8.12 0.80
C THR A 69 7.56 9.19 0.49
N ARG A 70 8.47 9.46 1.44
CA ARG A 70 9.54 10.47 1.27
C ARG A 70 10.40 10.24 0.02
N SER A 71 10.57 9.00 -0.42
CA SER A 71 11.33 8.69 -1.63
C SER A 71 10.59 9.04 -2.93
N GLY A 72 9.30 9.37 -2.87
CA GLY A 72 8.45 9.66 -4.02
C GLY A 72 8.12 8.42 -4.87
N LYS A 73 8.43 7.21 -4.39
CA LYS A 73 8.31 5.98 -5.19
C LYS A 73 7.04 5.18 -4.91
N ALA A 74 6.38 5.43 -3.79
CA ALA A 74 5.23 4.64 -3.34
C ALA A 74 4.18 5.51 -2.66
N VAL A 75 2.93 5.03 -2.68
CA VAL A 75 1.86 5.49 -1.81
C VAL A 75 1.78 4.53 -0.64
N MET A 76 1.88 5.06 0.57
CA MET A 76 1.66 4.36 1.83
C MET A 76 0.22 4.51 2.24
N TYR A 77 -0.37 3.46 2.79
CA TYR A 77 -1.68 3.48 3.42
C TYR A 77 -1.54 2.92 4.83
N VAL A 78 -2.15 3.58 5.81
CA VAL A 78 -2.42 2.99 7.13
C VAL A 78 -3.91 2.93 7.27
N ILE A 79 -4.47 1.73 7.36
CA ILE A 79 -5.91 1.52 7.47
C ILE A 79 -6.15 0.58 8.65
N ASN A 80 -6.95 1.01 9.63
CA ASN A 80 -7.17 0.28 10.88
C ASN A 80 -5.86 -0.16 11.56
N GLY A 81 -4.82 0.68 11.51
CA GLY A 81 -3.50 0.40 12.08
C GLY A 81 -2.58 -0.50 11.23
N ILE A 82 -3.07 -1.08 10.13
CA ILE A 82 -2.28 -1.96 9.27
C ILE A 82 -1.65 -1.15 8.12
N LYS A 83 -0.36 -1.40 7.86
CA LYS A 83 0.41 -0.73 6.80
C LYS A 83 0.30 -1.49 5.48
N TYR A 84 -0.07 -0.76 4.44
CA TYR A 84 -0.10 -1.24 3.06
C TYR A 84 0.65 -0.26 2.15
N VAL A 85 1.02 -0.73 0.97
CA VAL A 85 1.77 0.08 0.02
C VAL A 85 1.37 -0.23 -1.42
N SER A 86 1.42 0.78 -2.28
CA SER A 86 1.39 0.63 -3.74
C SER A 86 2.53 1.42 -4.40
N PRO A 87 3.09 0.95 -5.52
CA PRO A 87 4.02 1.76 -6.31
C PRO A 87 3.33 3.02 -6.85
N LEU A 88 3.93 4.21 -6.66
CA LEU A 88 3.32 5.47 -7.06
C LEU A 88 3.05 5.53 -8.57
N ALA A 89 3.99 5.02 -9.38
CA ALA A 89 3.83 4.97 -10.83
C ALA A 89 2.60 4.13 -11.25
N GLN A 90 2.31 3.06 -10.52
CA GLN A 90 1.11 2.27 -10.80
C GLN A 90 -0.16 3.00 -10.36
N VAL A 91 -0.15 3.69 -9.21
CA VAL A 91 -1.30 4.49 -8.74
C VAL A 91 -1.61 5.60 -9.73
N LYS A 92 -0.59 6.33 -10.21
CA LYS A 92 -0.74 7.36 -11.25
C LYS A 92 -1.34 6.78 -12.53
N GLY A 93 -0.78 5.67 -13.03
CA GLY A 93 -1.33 5.00 -14.22
C GLY A 93 -2.76 4.49 -14.01
N ALA A 94 -3.11 4.03 -12.81
CA ALA A 94 -4.47 3.62 -12.49
C ALA A 94 -5.45 4.81 -12.48
N LEU A 95 -5.02 5.96 -12.00
CA LEU A 95 -5.81 7.19 -11.96
C LEU A 95 -6.00 7.83 -13.35
N THR A 96 -4.99 7.74 -14.22
CA THR A 96 -5.09 8.23 -15.62
C THR A 96 -5.76 7.24 -16.57
N GLY A 97 -5.98 6.00 -16.13
CA GLY A 97 -6.56 4.93 -16.95
C GLY A 97 -5.54 4.18 -17.82
N GLU A 98 -4.26 4.56 -17.79
CA GLU A 98 -3.15 3.82 -18.44
C GLU A 98 -2.97 2.40 -17.87
N ARG A 99 -3.41 2.18 -16.63
CA ARG A 99 -3.46 0.86 -15.98
C ARG A 99 -4.84 0.60 -15.43
N LYS A 100 -5.24 -0.68 -15.43
CA LYS A 100 -6.49 -1.12 -14.78
C LYS A 100 -6.46 -0.94 -13.26
N TYR A 101 -5.29 -1.16 -12.65
CA TYR A 101 -5.10 -1.05 -11.20
C TYR A 101 -3.61 -0.92 -10.84
N ALA A 102 -3.36 -0.50 -9.60
CA ALA A 102 -2.09 -0.59 -8.90
C ALA A 102 -2.10 -1.73 -7.90
N ASN A 103 -0.99 -2.45 -7.77
CA ASN A 103 -0.84 -3.50 -6.78
C ASN A 103 -0.84 -2.91 -5.37
N VAL A 104 -1.62 -3.51 -4.46
CA VAL A 104 -1.58 -3.20 -3.03
C VAL A 104 -0.93 -4.39 -2.32
N SER A 105 0.11 -4.09 -1.54
CA SER A 105 0.83 -5.06 -0.74
C SER A 105 0.75 -4.71 0.74
N ILE A 106 0.60 -5.70 1.60
CA ILE A 106 0.75 -5.53 3.05
C ILE A 106 2.23 -5.51 3.42
N MET A 107 2.59 -4.63 4.35
CA MET A 107 3.92 -4.60 4.94
C MET A 107 3.92 -5.44 6.21
N ARG A 108 4.60 -6.60 6.15
CA ARG A 108 4.85 -7.41 7.35
C ARG A 108 6.24 -7.10 7.87
N GLU A 109 6.35 -6.77 9.15
CA GLU A 109 7.64 -6.74 9.83
C GLU A 109 8.12 -8.20 9.98
N ILE A 110 9.24 -8.54 9.35
CA ILE A 110 9.90 -9.83 9.62
C ILE A 110 10.74 -9.62 10.88
N ALA A 111 10.19 -9.98 12.04
CA ALA A 111 11.00 -10.18 13.22
C ALA A 111 11.90 -11.41 12.99
N GLY A 112 13.21 -11.21 12.81
CA GLY A 112 14.20 -12.28 12.91
C GLY A 112 14.81 -12.85 11.62
N ALA A 113 15.03 -12.05 10.58
CA ALA A 113 15.90 -12.49 9.47
C ALA A 113 17.38 -12.48 9.91
N VAL A 114 17.82 -13.54 10.58
CA VAL A 114 19.25 -13.88 10.66
C VAL A 114 19.71 -14.18 9.24
N PRO A 115 20.76 -13.54 8.70
CA PRO A 115 21.26 -13.91 7.40
C PRO A 115 21.89 -15.30 7.53
N VAL A 116 21.25 -16.32 6.98
CA VAL A 116 21.92 -17.60 6.70
C VAL A 116 22.87 -17.31 5.55
N LEU A 117 24.11 -16.95 5.87
CA LEU A 117 25.22 -17.07 4.94
C LEU A 117 25.36 -18.58 4.67
N SER A 118 24.94 -19.01 3.48
CA SER A 118 25.28 -20.35 2.98
C SER A 118 26.80 -20.42 2.85
N ALA A 119 27.47 -20.87 3.90
CA ALA A 119 28.85 -21.32 3.82
C ALA A 119 28.83 -22.71 3.17
N SER A 120 29.23 -22.79 1.91
CA SER A 120 29.61 -24.06 1.29
C SER A 120 30.80 -24.63 2.06
N PRO A 121 30.78 -25.89 2.52
CA PRO A 121 32.02 -26.52 2.95
C PRO A 121 32.87 -26.79 1.71
N VAL A 122 33.99 -26.08 1.59
CA VAL A 122 35.09 -26.47 0.71
C VAL A 122 35.65 -27.78 1.28
N ALA A 123 35.48 -28.88 0.56
CA ALA A 123 36.17 -30.12 0.88
C ALA A 123 37.63 -29.99 0.45
N GLU A 124 38.51 -29.80 1.43
CA GLU A 124 39.95 -29.91 1.29
C GLU A 124 40.30 -31.41 1.21
N VAL A 125 40.80 -31.88 0.07
CA VAL A 125 41.45 -33.19 -0.05
C VAL A 125 42.95 -32.94 -0.08
N ALA A 126 43.60 -33.36 1.00
CA ALA A 126 45.04 -33.30 1.20
C ALA A 126 45.78 -34.32 0.30
N ALA A 127 47.08 -34.01 0.13
CA ALA A 127 48.11 -34.64 -0.68
C ALA A 127 48.19 -36.18 -0.67
#